data_AF-A0A1F8XMZ5-F1
#
_entry.id   AF-A0A1F8XMZ5-F1
#
_cell.length_a   1.000
_cell.length_b   1.000
_cell.length_c   1.000
_cell.angle_alpha   90.00
_cell.angle_beta   90.00
_cell.angle_gamma   90.00
#
_symmetry.space_group_name_H-M   'P 1'
#
loop_
_entity.id
_entity.type
_entity.pdbx_description
1 polymer ?
#
loop_
_entity_poly.entity_id
_entity_poly.type
_entity_poly.pdbx_seq_one_letter_code
_entity_poly.pdbx_strand_id
1 'polypeptide(L)'
;MAMEVPVEIAGFEGRGLKLRTASFFAGPKLFIDGQEVKGKRKRYVLGDNRGNQVEFLFRFNGLDPAPRIDVGGRVLRVARPLRWYEYAWIALPVSIVFGGGVLGVLCGLPAIYTSVQIFRTERAPLLKYLFTGSISCGSILAYIGLVVLFDFLAGA
;
A
#
# COMPACT_ATOMS: atom_id res chain seq x y z
N MET A 1 -4.23 4.42 3.47
CA MET A 1 -5.67 4.14 3.69
C MET A 1 -6.03 2.84 3.01
N ALA A 2 -6.98 2.09 3.59
CA ALA A 2 -7.56 0.95 2.90
C ALA A 2 -8.48 1.46 1.80
N MET A 3 -8.30 0.98 0.58
CA MET A 3 -9.15 1.33 -0.56
C MET A 3 -9.94 0.09 -0.96
N GLU A 4 -11.24 0.27 -1.19
CA GLU A 4 -12.09 -0.78 -1.74
C GLU A 4 -12.15 -0.64 -3.26
N VAL A 5 -11.77 -1.70 -3.94
CA VAL A 5 -11.76 -1.78 -5.40
C VAL A 5 -12.75 -2.86 -5.81
N PRO A 6 -13.78 -2.53 -6.61
CA PRO A 6 -14.65 -3.55 -7.19
C PRO A 6 -13.82 -4.42 -8.14
N VAL A 7 -14.01 -5.74 -8.07
CA VAL A 7 -13.26 -6.70 -8.89
C VAL A 7 -14.24 -7.46 -9.77
N GLU A 8 -14.23 -7.16 -11.06
CA GLU A 8 -15.06 -7.86 -12.04
C GLU A 8 -14.31 -9.06 -12.62
N ILE A 9 -14.79 -10.26 -12.33
CA ILE A 9 -14.18 -11.52 -12.76
C ILE A 9 -15.27 -12.45 -13.29
N ALA A 10 -14.98 -13.09 -14.43
CA ALA A 10 -15.84 -14.11 -15.01
C ALA A 10 -16.15 -15.22 -14.00
N GLY A 11 -17.43 -15.59 -13.89
CA GLY A 11 -17.92 -16.59 -12.93
C GLY A 11 -18.37 -16.02 -11.58
N PHE A 12 -18.12 -14.74 -11.29
CA PHE A 12 -18.63 -14.04 -10.10
C PHE A 12 -19.44 -12.79 -10.45
N GLU A 13 -19.96 -12.75 -11.67
CA GLU A 13 -20.82 -11.67 -12.17
C GLU A 13 -22.01 -11.48 -11.21
N GLY A 14 -22.25 -10.23 -10.81
CA GLY A 14 -23.33 -9.87 -9.89
C GLY A 14 -23.07 -10.11 -8.40
N ARG A 15 -21.97 -10.75 -8.00
CA ARG A 15 -21.67 -11.11 -6.58
C ARG A 15 -20.96 -10.03 -5.75
N GLY A 16 -21.00 -8.78 -6.21
CA GLY A 16 -20.49 -7.62 -5.47
C GLY A 16 -19.06 -7.80 -4.93
N LEU A 17 -18.18 -8.45 -5.69
CA LEU A 17 -16.80 -8.71 -5.30
C LEU A 17 -16.06 -7.38 -5.06
N LYS A 18 -15.56 -7.21 -3.84
CA LYS A 18 -14.76 -6.04 -3.46
C LYS A 18 -13.45 -6.49 -2.82
N LEU A 19 -12.37 -5.90 -3.29
CA LEU A 19 -11.09 -6.03 -2.65
C LEU A 19 -10.81 -4.80 -1.79
N ARG A 20 -10.51 -5.01 -0.52
CA ARG A 20 -9.87 -3.99 0.31
C ARG A 20 -8.36 -4.16 0.27
N THR A 21 -7.65 -3.12 -0.16
CA THR A 21 -6.18 -3.10 -0.21
C THR A 21 -5.56 -3.14 1.18
N ALA A 22 -4.31 -3.61 1.24
CA ALA A 22 -3.54 -3.62 2.48
C ALA A 22 -3.30 -2.19 2.99
N SER A 23 -3.44 -2.01 4.31
CA SER A 23 -3.07 -0.81 5.05
C SER A 23 -1.86 -1.08 5.94
N PHE A 24 -1.31 -0.02 6.54
CA PHE A 24 -0.15 -0.09 7.42
C PHE A 24 -0.30 -1.13 8.56
N PHE A 25 -1.53 -1.33 9.07
CA PHE A 25 -1.81 -2.27 10.17
C PHE A 25 -2.64 -3.49 9.76
N ALA A 26 -3.09 -3.58 8.51
CA ALA A 26 -4.04 -4.61 8.08
C ALA A 26 -3.70 -5.15 6.70
N GLY A 27 -3.68 -6.48 6.56
CA GLY A 27 -3.53 -7.15 5.27
C GLY A 27 -4.71 -6.88 4.31
N PRO A 28 -4.57 -7.28 3.03
CA PRO A 28 -5.65 -7.18 2.07
C PRO A 28 -6.80 -8.10 2.49
N LYS A 29 -8.04 -7.67 2.22
CA LYS A 29 -9.25 -8.43 2.55
C LYS A 29 -10.14 -8.55 1.35
N LEU A 30 -10.73 -9.71 1.15
CA LEU A 30 -11.66 -9.98 0.06
C LEU A 30 -13.08 -10.00 0.62
N PHE A 31 -13.99 -9.31 -0.05
CA PHE A 31 -15.40 -9.26 0.29
C PHE A 31 -16.24 -9.79 -0.87
N ILE A 32 -17.24 -10.60 -0.55
CA ILE A 32 -18.27 -11.08 -1.47
C ILE A 32 -19.62 -10.73 -0.86
N ASP A 33 -20.51 -10.12 -1.65
CA ASP A 33 -21.86 -9.76 -1.19
C ASP A 33 -21.87 -9.00 0.16
N GLY A 34 -20.82 -8.22 0.41
CA GLY A 34 -20.61 -7.46 1.67
C GLY A 34 -20.00 -8.24 2.84
N GLN A 35 -19.77 -9.56 2.71
CA GLN A 35 -19.14 -10.38 3.74
C GLN A 35 -17.63 -10.60 3.50
N GLU A 36 -16.83 -10.45 4.55
CA GLU A 36 -15.39 -10.74 4.50
C GLU A 36 -15.14 -12.25 4.37
N VAL A 37 -14.43 -12.63 3.31
CA VAL A 37 -14.01 -14.01 3.09
C VAL A 37 -12.74 -14.24 3.89
N LYS A 38 -12.70 -15.29 4.70
CA LYS A 38 -11.47 -15.69 5.41
C LYS A 38 -10.61 -16.59 4.53
N GLY A 39 -9.38 -16.15 4.27
CA GLY A 39 -8.36 -16.93 3.57
C GLY A 39 -7.33 -17.54 4.51
N LYS A 40 -6.54 -18.50 4.02
CA LYS A 40 -5.36 -19.04 4.71
C LYS A 40 -4.10 -18.62 3.97
N ARG A 41 -3.12 -18.04 4.67
CA ARG A 41 -1.80 -17.67 4.11
C ARG A 41 -1.87 -16.95 2.75
N LYS A 42 -2.69 -15.89 2.63
CA LYS A 42 -2.88 -15.10 1.39
C LYS A 42 -3.59 -15.83 0.23
N ARG A 43 -4.15 -17.02 0.49
CA ARG A 43 -4.93 -17.84 -0.44
C ARG A 43 -6.39 -17.87 0.01
N TYR A 44 -7.30 -17.64 -0.92
CA TYR A 44 -8.74 -17.67 -0.70
C TYR A 44 -9.34 -18.60 -1.74
N VAL A 45 -10.23 -19.49 -1.33
CA VAL A 45 -10.92 -20.42 -2.24
C VAL A 45 -12.38 -20.07 -2.19
N LEU A 46 -12.96 -19.80 -3.35
CA LEU A 46 -14.32 -19.30 -3.50
C LEU A 46 -15.09 -20.13 -4.53
N GLY A 47 -16.35 -20.41 -4.26
CA GLY A 47 -17.26 -21.00 -5.24
C GLY A 47 -17.77 -19.94 -6.22
N ASP A 48 -17.59 -20.18 -7.52
CA ASP A 48 -18.18 -19.36 -8.59
C ASP A 48 -19.71 -19.61 -8.71
N ASN A 49 -20.39 -18.85 -9.57
CA ASN A 49 -21.82 -18.97 -9.85
C ASN A 49 -22.23 -20.33 -10.44
N ARG A 50 -21.25 -21.15 -10.88
CA ARG A 50 -21.43 -22.47 -11.47
C ARG A 50 -21.07 -23.60 -10.48
N GLY A 51 -20.66 -23.27 -9.26
CA GLY A 51 -20.24 -24.23 -8.24
C GLY A 51 -18.77 -24.67 -8.32
N ASN A 52 -17.97 -24.12 -9.24
CA ASN A 52 -16.54 -24.42 -9.33
C ASN A 52 -15.75 -23.67 -8.26
N GLN A 53 -14.70 -24.29 -7.74
CA GLN A 53 -13.78 -23.63 -6.82
C GLN A 53 -12.73 -22.83 -7.59
N VAL A 54 -12.70 -21.53 -7.35
CA VAL A 54 -11.73 -20.58 -7.89
C VAL A 54 -10.81 -20.12 -6.76
N GLU A 55 -9.51 -20.22 -7.03
CA GLU A 55 -8.47 -19.78 -6.12
C GLU A 55 -8.08 -18.33 -6.40
N PHE A 56 -7.98 -17.55 -5.32
CA PHE A 56 -7.49 -16.18 -5.28
C PHE A 56 -6.21 -16.15 -4.44
N LEU A 57 -5.10 -15.73 -5.05
CA LEU A 57 -3.80 -15.65 -4.39
C LEU A 57 -3.27 -14.20 -4.42
N PHE A 58 -3.00 -13.64 -3.24
CA PHE A 58 -2.44 -12.30 -3.12
C PHE A 58 -0.92 -12.34 -3.23
N ARG A 59 -0.39 -11.73 -4.29
CA ARG A 59 1.05 -11.52 -4.49
C ARG A 59 1.44 -10.09 -4.16
N PHE A 60 2.52 -9.96 -3.40
CA PHE A 60 3.18 -8.68 -3.12
C PHE A 60 4.55 -8.69 -3.80
N ASN A 61 4.89 -7.61 -4.48
CA ASN A 61 6.26 -7.37 -4.92
C ASN A 61 6.90 -6.50 -3.83
N GLY A 62 8.06 -6.88 -3.28
CA GLY A 62 8.59 -6.28 -2.05
C GLY A 62 8.67 -4.75 -2.00
N LEU A 63 8.83 -4.10 -3.16
CA LEU A 63 8.92 -2.64 -3.30
C LEU A 63 7.61 -1.98 -3.75
N ASP A 64 6.63 -2.76 -4.19
CA ASP A 64 5.33 -2.29 -4.67
C ASP A 64 4.23 -2.75 -3.69
N PRO A 65 3.74 -1.86 -2.80
CA PRO A 65 2.69 -2.21 -1.85
C PRO A 65 1.32 -2.40 -2.52
N ALA A 66 1.21 -2.32 -3.86
CA ALA A 66 -0.02 -2.69 -4.55
C ALA A 66 -0.17 -4.22 -4.51
N PRO A 67 -1.23 -4.75 -3.88
CA PRO A 67 -1.51 -6.17 -3.97
C PRO A 67 -1.86 -6.51 -5.43
N ARG A 68 -1.20 -7.53 -5.98
CA ARG A 68 -1.63 -8.18 -7.23
C ARG A 68 -2.45 -9.40 -6.85
N ILE A 69 -3.56 -9.62 -7.55
CA ILE A 69 -4.40 -10.80 -7.32
C ILE A 69 -4.21 -11.73 -8.49
N ASP A 70 -3.85 -12.97 -8.19
CA ASP A 70 -3.85 -14.07 -9.15
C ASP A 70 -5.16 -14.84 -8.97
N VAL A 71 -6.01 -14.87 -10.01
CA VAL A 71 -7.30 -15.56 -10.01
C VAL A 71 -7.29 -16.62 -11.08
N GLY A 72 -7.25 -17.89 -10.69
CA GLY A 72 -7.21 -19.01 -11.65
C GLY A 72 -6.10 -18.89 -12.70
N GLY A 73 -4.94 -18.32 -12.34
CA GLY A 73 -3.80 -18.11 -13.25
C GLY A 73 -3.80 -16.77 -14.00
N ARG A 74 -4.79 -15.89 -13.81
CA ARG A 74 -4.81 -14.54 -14.38
C ARG A 74 -4.46 -13.50 -13.32
N VAL A 75 -3.42 -12.70 -13.58
CA VAL A 75 -2.97 -11.63 -12.68
C VAL A 75 -3.76 -10.35 -12.94
N LEU A 76 -4.68 -10.03 -12.03
CA LEU A 76 -5.37 -8.74 -11.96
C LEU A 76 -4.52 -7.70 -11.23
N ARG A 77 -4.28 -6.56 -11.90
CA ARG A 77 -3.57 -5.41 -11.33
C ARG A 77 -4.60 -4.48 -10.69
N VAL A 78 -4.63 -4.49 -9.37
CA VAL A 78 -5.51 -3.66 -8.54
C VAL A 78 -5.17 -2.17 -8.66
N ALA A 79 -3.89 -1.85 -8.90
CA ALA A 79 -3.42 -0.50 -9.07
C ALA A 79 -2.40 -0.40 -10.20
N ARG A 80 -2.29 0.80 -10.77
CA ARG A 80 -1.26 1.14 -11.74
C ARG A 80 0.13 1.01 -11.08
N PRO A 81 1.12 0.41 -11.76
CA PRO A 81 2.51 0.48 -11.30
C PRO A 81 2.99 1.94 -11.30
N LEU A 82 3.78 2.30 -10.28
CA LEU A 82 4.44 3.60 -10.25
C LEU A 82 5.43 3.72 -11.42
N ARG A 83 5.56 4.91 -11.97
CA ARG A 83 6.55 5.23 -13.00
C ARG A 83 7.93 5.41 -12.34
N TRP A 84 9.00 5.23 -13.13
CA TRP A 84 10.38 5.31 -12.63
C TRP A 84 10.68 6.65 -11.92
N TYR A 85 10.13 7.77 -12.41
CA TYR A 85 10.34 9.08 -11.81
C TYR A 85 9.56 9.26 -10.50
N GLU A 86 8.43 8.56 -10.32
CA GLU A 86 7.69 8.53 -9.06
C GLU A 86 8.50 7.76 -8.01
N TYR A 87 9.19 6.69 -8.40
CA TYR A 87 10.15 6.01 -7.52
C TYR A 87 11.31 6.92 -7.13
N ALA A 88 11.87 7.67 -8.08
CA ALA A 88 12.96 8.61 -7.79
C ALA A 88 12.52 9.71 -6.82
N TRP A 89 11.30 10.23 -6.97
CA TRP A 89 10.73 11.24 -6.08
C TRP A 89 10.49 10.69 -4.66
N ILE A 90 9.97 9.47 -4.56
CA ILE A 90 9.73 8.79 -3.27
C ILE A 90 11.04 8.32 -2.62
N ALA A 91 12.17 8.32 -3.34
CA ALA A 91 13.47 8.02 -2.76
C ALA A 91 14.02 9.17 -1.89
N LEU A 92 13.45 10.38 -1.93
CA LEU A 92 13.92 11.52 -1.13
C LEU A 92 13.99 11.21 0.39
N PRO A 93 12.95 10.66 1.04
CA PRO A 93 12.98 10.32 2.46
C PRO A 93 13.86 9.10 2.77
N VAL A 94 14.27 8.32 1.76
CA VAL A 94 15.15 7.15 1.94
C VAL A 94 16.53 7.59 2.43
N SER A 95 16.98 8.79 2.06
CA SER A 95 18.25 9.35 2.56
C SER A 95 18.29 9.43 4.09
N ILE A 96 17.17 9.77 4.74
CA ILE A 96 17.04 9.83 6.20
C ILE A 96 17.04 8.43 6.81
N VAL A 97 16.44 7.45 6.14
CA VAL A 97 16.43 6.05 6.59
C VAL A 97 17.86 5.50 6.72
N PHE A 98 18.72 5.80 5.75
CA PHE A 98 20.11 5.34 5.76
C PHE A 98 21.01 6.18 6.68
N GLY A 99 20.80 7.50 6.76
CA GLY A 99 21.63 8.38 7.60
C GLY A 99 21.24 8.40 9.08
N GLY A 100 19.97 8.17 9.41
CA GLY A 100 19.40 8.41 10.74
C GLY A 100 19.19 7.18 11.62
N GLY A 101 19.66 6.00 11.21
CA GLY A 101 19.51 4.76 11.98
C GLY A 101 18.03 4.42 12.28
N VAL A 102 17.74 4.00 13.51
CA VAL A 102 16.36 3.61 13.92
C VAL A 102 15.39 4.78 13.80
N LEU A 103 15.78 6.00 14.19
CA LEU A 103 14.95 7.19 14.06
C LEU A 103 14.66 7.53 12.60
N GLY A 104 15.66 7.34 11.74
CA GLY A 104 15.52 7.47 10.29
C GLY A 104 14.50 6.50 9.71
N VAL A 105 14.54 5.22 10.11
CA VAL A 105 13.55 4.20 9.71
C VAL A 105 12.14 4.58 10.16
N LEU A 106 11.97 5.02 11.41
CA LEU A 106 10.68 5.39 11.99
C LEU A 106 10.03 6.57 11.26
N CYS A 107 10.82 7.56 10.82
CA CYS A 107 10.30 8.72 10.09
C CYS A 107 10.16 8.49 8.58
N GLY A 108 11.09 7.75 7.98
CA GLY A 108 11.19 7.61 6.53
C GLY A 108 10.25 6.56 5.93
N LEU A 109 10.08 5.39 6.56
CA LEU A 109 9.21 4.34 6.01
C LEU A 109 7.73 4.77 5.90
N PRO A 110 7.13 5.44 6.91
CA PRO A 110 5.77 5.95 6.78
C PRO A 110 5.62 7.00 5.68
N ALA A 111 6.63 7.87 5.51
CA ALA A 111 6.65 8.89 4.47
C ALA A 111 6.69 8.29 3.06
N ILE A 112 7.50 7.24 2.87
CA ILE A 112 7.56 6.45 1.63
C ILE A 112 6.20 5.81 1.35
N TYR A 113 5.65 5.08 2.34
CA TYR A 113 4.39 4.35 2.17
C TYR A 113 3.21 5.27 1.83
N THR A 114 3.08 6.40 2.53
CA THR A 114 2.03 7.39 2.28
C THR A 114 2.19 8.07 0.92
N SER A 115 3.42 8.36 0.50
CA SER A 115 3.69 8.94 -0.82
C SER A 115 3.29 7.99 -1.95
N VAL A 116 3.62 6.71 -1.83
CA VAL A 116 3.19 5.67 -2.80
C VAL A 116 1.67 5.64 -2.94
N GLN A 117 0.93 5.79 -1.84
CA GLN A 117 -0.53 5.82 -1.89
C GLN A 117 -1.08 7.05 -2.60
N ILE A 118 -0.50 8.24 -2.35
CA ILE A 118 -0.96 9.49 -2.97
C ILE A 118 -0.75 9.49 -4.48
N PHE A 119 0.35 8.91 -4.96
CA PHE A 119 0.59 8.78 -6.40
C PHE A 119 -0.46 7.90 -7.10
N ARG A 120 -1.12 7.00 -6.37
CA ARG A 120 -2.17 6.11 -6.89
C ARG A 120 -3.56 6.72 -6.92
N THR A 121 -3.83 7.78 -6.15
CA THR A 121 -5.13 8.44 -6.17
C THR A 121 -5.36 9.14 -7.52
N GLU A 122 -6.61 9.30 -7.96
CA GLU A 122 -6.97 10.05 -9.17
C GLU A 122 -6.88 11.59 -9.01
N ARG A 123 -5.89 12.08 -8.26
CA ARG A 123 -5.67 13.53 -8.09
C ARG A 123 -4.88 14.12 -9.26
N ALA A 124 -5.05 15.42 -9.49
CA ALA A 124 -4.25 16.17 -10.45
C ALA A 124 -2.74 15.97 -10.18
N PRO A 125 -1.90 15.87 -11.23
CA PRO A 125 -0.47 15.60 -11.07
C PRO A 125 0.23 16.56 -10.12
N LEU A 126 -0.07 17.86 -10.23
CA LEU A 126 0.52 18.91 -9.38
C LEU A 126 0.23 18.70 -7.90
N LEU A 127 -1.01 18.35 -7.55
CA LEU A 127 -1.41 18.09 -6.16
C LEU A 127 -0.64 16.90 -5.59
N LYS A 128 -0.39 15.85 -6.38
CA LYS A 128 0.38 14.68 -5.92
C LYS A 128 1.81 15.07 -5.51
N TYR A 129 2.47 15.87 -6.33
CA TYR A 129 3.83 16.34 -6.02
C TYR A 129 3.85 17.26 -4.80
N LEU A 130 2.89 18.17 -4.67
CA LEU A 130 2.78 19.06 -3.50
C LEU A 130 2.55 18.27 -2.20
N PHE A 131 1.61 17.31 -2.21
CA PHE A 131 1.33 16.50 -1.02
C PHE A 131 2.51 15.60 -0.64
N THR A 132 3.12 14.91 -1.61
CA THR A 132 4.27 14.04 -1.33
C THR A 132 5.53 14.82 -0.95
N GLY A 133 5.72 16.00 -1.53
CA GLY A 133 6.76 16.95 -1.10
C GLY A 133 6.56 17.44 0.33
N SER A 134 5.31 17.79 0.70
CA SER A 134 4.97 18.20 2.07
C SER A 134 5.21 17.08 3.08
N ILE A 135 4.86 15.84 2.74
CA ILE A 135 5.13 14.66 3.58
C ILE A 135 6.64 14.43 3.73
N SER A 136 7.41 14.58 2.66
CA SER A 136 8.86 14.43 2.70
C SER A 136 9.50 15.49 3.61
N CYS A 137 9.07 16.75 3.47
CA CYS A 137 9.52 17.85 4.33
C CYS A 137 9.13 17.62 5.80
N GLY A 138 7.89 17.22 6.06
CA GLY A 138 7.41 16.90 7.41
C GLY A 138 8.18 15.72 8.04
N SER A 139 8.56 14.71 7.25
CA SER A 139 9.38 13.59 7.72
C SER A 139 10.79 14.04 8.14
N ILE A 140 11.42 14.93 7.36
CA ILE A 140 12.73 15.52 7.71
C ILE A 140 12.62 16.31 9.01
N LEU A 141 11.62 17.19 9.13
CA LEU A 141 11.41 17.99 10.33
C LEU A 141 11.15 17.13 11.57
N ALA A 142 10.34 16.08 11.44
CA ALA A 142 10.08 15.13 12.51
C ALA A 142 11.36 14.39 12.95
N TYR A 143 12.19 13.98 11.99
CA TYR A 143 13.48 13.36 12.29
C TYR A 143 14.40 14.31 13.07
N ILE A 144 14.58 15.55 12.60
CA ILE A 144 15.41 16.55 13.28
C ILE A 144 14.88 16.80 14.70
N GLY A 145 13.57 16.96 14.87
CA GLY A 145 12.95 17.16 16.18
C GLY A 145 13.19 15.99 17.13
N LEU A 146 13.11 14.74 16.65
CA LEU A 146 13.42 13.55 17.45
C LEU A 146 14.88 13.46 17.85
N VAL A 147 15.81 13.81 16.94
CA VAL A 147 17.24 13.84 17.25
C VAL A 147 17.53 14.87 18.34
N VAL A 148 17.03 16.11 18.17
CA VAL A 148 17.20 17.18 19.17
C VAL A 148 16.60 16.79 20.52
N LEU A 149 15.41 16.18 20.52
CA LEU A 149 14.77 15.71 21.75
C LEU A 149 15.58 14.59 22.42
N PHE A 150 16.09 13.65 21.64
CA PHE A 150 16.90 12.55 22.15
C PHE A 150 18.20 13.07 22.76
N ASP A 151 18.90 13.99 22.09
CA ASP A 151 20.11 14.62 22.59
C ASP A 151 19.84 15.41 23.88
N PHE A 152 18.71 16.12 23.95
CA PHE A 152 18.29 16.84 25.16
C PHE A 152 18.02 15.89 26.34
N LEU A 153 17.35 14.75 26.09
CA LEU A 153 17.05 13.76 27.12
C LEU A 153 18.25 12.92 27.55
N ALA A 154 19.21 12.69 26.65
CA ALA A 154 20.43 11.94 26.93
C ALA A 154 21.54 12.82 27.55
N GLY A 155 21.44 14.14 27.37
CA GLY A 155 22.36 15.13 27.94
C GLY A 155 21.92 15.71 29.30
N ALA A 156 20.84 15.21 29.90
CA ALA A 156 20.38 15.49 31.26
C ALA A 156 20.59 14.28 32.17
#